data_AF-A0A1S3YNE5-F1
#
_entry.id   AF-A0A1S3YNE5-F1
#
_cell.length_a   1.000
_cell.length_b   1.000
_cell.length_c   1.000
_cell.angle_alpha   90.00
_cell.angle_beta   90.00
_cell.angle_gamma   90.00
#
_symmetry.space_group_name_H-M   'P 1'
#
loop_
_entity.id
_entity.type
_entity.pdbx_description
1 polymer ?
#
loop_
_entity_poly.entity_id
_entity_poly.type
_entity_poly.pdbx_seq_one_letter_code
_entity_poly.pdbx_strand_id
1 'polypeptide(L)'
;MDPETQPANSTPFAAGDDSDGHNEEKRRKLCFNCNRPIKVCLCSIIPPEPIATITRIVILHHPHEQRHKLATVPVLSKCLRKCDVIVGRRLRYGDSEILDSLHDVAIRNPNFPHRAIYLFPGADTSPSQEINHWKSSKHTVEMINYVLIAFDGTWKHAREMMRASLSFLSKFAVQVHLDYDVGNDGRTIFNSDLILRKEPFSGCMSTMEAVAHCLRILEPNGIDVESSLIEVLRSMVKFQASFLKPMKPRPKLIKGGREGKT
;
A
#
# COMPACT_ATOMS: atom_id res chain seq x y z
N MET A 1 -57.20 37.50 -35.63
CA MET A 1 -57.56 37.31 -37.04
C MET A 1 -56.69 36.19 -37.55
N ASP A 2 -57.19 34.96 -37.45
CA ASP A 2 -56.75 33.87 -38.33
C ASP A 2 -57.18 34.20 -39.76
N PRO A 3 -56.52 33.59 -40.77
CA PRO A 3 -57.16 32.40 -41.29
C PRO A 3 -56.20 31.25 -41.62
N GLU A 4 -56.81 30.07 -41.52
CA GLU A 4 -56.37 28.74 -41.92
C GLU A 4 -55.90 28.65 -43.38
N THR A 5 -54.96 27.74 -43.65
CA THR A 5 -54.99 26.93 -44.87
C THR A 5 -54.31 25.57 -44.65
N GLN A 6 -55.11 24.51 -44.59
CA GLN A 6 -54.80 23.13 -45.01
C GLN A 6 -55.48 22.91 -46.40
N PRO A 7 -55.27 21.83 -47.19
CA PRO A 7 -54.80 20.48 -46.83
C PRO A 7 -53.89 19.76 -47.88
N ALA A 8 -53.38 18.57 -47.55
CA ALA A 8 -53.59 17.34 -48.34
C ALA A 8 -52.73 16.15 -47.84
N ASN A 9 -53.42 15.04 -47.61
CA ASN A 9 -52.94 13.70 -47.28
C ASN A 9 -52.10 13.05 -48.39
N SER A 10 -51.06 12.33 -48.01
CA SER A 10 -50.66 11.08 -48.66
C SER A 10 -49.92 10.14 -47.68
N THR A 11 -50.57 9.02 -47.36
CA THR A 11 -49.98 7.79 -46.81
C THR A 11 -49.93 6.73 -47.92
N PRO A 12 -49.30 5.55 -47.76
CA PRO A 12 -48.22 5.12 -46.85
C PRO A 12 -47.07 4.40 -47.60
N PHE A 13 -45.87 4.30 -47.01
CA PHE A 13 -44.99 3.16 -47.29
C PHE A 13 -44.22 2.77 -46.03
N ALA A 14 -44.32 1.48 -45.72
CA ALA A 14 -43.79 0.81 -44.55
C ALA A 14 -42.27 0.54 -44.63
N ALA A 15 -41.76 0.07 -43.49
CA ALA A 15 -40.54 -0.70 -43.26
C ALA A 15 -39.31 0.08 -42.80
N GLY A 16 -38.84 -0.28 -41.60
CA GLY A 16 -37.59 0.17 -41.02
C GLY A 16 -37.64 0.26 -39.50
N ASP A 17 -38.11 -0.82 -38.86
CA ASP A 17 -37.85 -1.09 -37.45
C ASP A 17 -36.35 -1.42 -37.34
N ASP A 18 -35.55 -0.49 -36.83
CA ASP A 18 -34.20 -0.80 -36.36
C ASP A 18 -33.99 -0.05 -35.04
N SER A 19 -34.42 -0.75 -34.00
CA SER A 19 -33.99 -0.57 -32.63
C SER A 19 -32.46 -0.50 -32.54
N ASP A 20 -31.92 0.70 -32.43
CA ASP A 20 -30.57 0.94 -31.92
C ASP A 20 -30.55 0.72 -30.40
N GLY A 21 -30.76 -0.55 -30.03
CA GLY A 21 -30.87 -1.05 -28.67
C GLY A 21 -29.81 -2.09 -28.37
N HIS A 22 -28.55 -1.93 -28.82
CA HIS A 22 -27.48 -2.87 -28.44
C HIS A 22 -26.09 -2.22 -28.45
N ASN A 23 -25.65 -1.63 -27.31
CA ASN A 23 -24.29 -1.89 -26.75
C ASN A 23 -24.00 -1.30 -25.34
N GLU A 24 -24.96 -1.13 -24.43
CA GLU A 24 -24.64 -0.75 -23.03
C GLU A 24 -24.42 -1.94 -22.08
N GLU A 25 -24.81 -3.16 -22.50
CA GLU A 25 -24.62 -4.38 -21.72
C GLU A 25 -23.19 -4.92 -21.82
N LYS A 26 -22.31 -4.42 -20.93
CA LYS A 26 -21.28 -5.21 -20.19
C LYS A 26 -20.28 -4.35 -19.42
N ARG A 27 -20.53 -3.07 -19.17
CA ARG A 27 -19.69 -2.31 -18.23
C ARG A 27 -19.94 -2.85 -16.81
N ARG A 28 -18.90 -3.42 -16.20
CA ARG A 28 -18.97 -3.96 -14.84
C ARG A 28 -19.37 -2.83 -13.89
N LYS A 29 -20.47 -3.00 -13.15
CA LYS A 29 -20.87 -2.04 -12.11
C LYS A 29 -19.73 -1.83 -11.12
N LEU A 30 -19.39 -0.58 -10.83
CA LEU A 30 -18.34 -0.17 -9.91
C LEU A 30 -18.95 0.26 -8.57
N CYS A 31 -18.23 0.02 -7.47
CA CYS A 31 -18.58 0.54 -6.16
C CYS A 31 -18.35 2.06 -6.12
N PHE A 32 -19.36 2.82 -5.67
CA PHE A 32 -19.29 4.28 -5.58
C PHE A 32 -18.22 4.79 -4.59
N ASN A 33 -17.83 3.98 -3.60
CA ASN A 33 -16.85 4.37 -2.58
C ASN A 33 -15.41 4.02 -3.01
N CYS A 34 -15.15 2.81 -3.51
CA CYS A 34 -13.79 2.38 -3.86
C CYS A 34 -13.47 2.27 -5.34
N ASN A 35 -14.44 2.55 -6.24
CA ASN A 35 -14.32 2.42 -7.69
C ASN A 35 -13.86 1.03 -8.19
N ARG A 36 -13.87 0.01 -7.31
CA ARG A 36 -13.63 -1.39 -7.68
C ARG A 36 -14.92 -2.01 -8.21
N PRO A 37 -14.87 -2.98 -9.13
CA PRO A 37 -16.05 -3.74 -9.53
C PRO A 37 -16.75 -4.32 -8.29
N ILE A 38 -18.09 -4.26 -8.25
CA ILE A 38 -18.89 -4.65 -7.07
C ILE A 38 -18.50 -6.04 -6.53
N LYS A 39 -18.25 -7.00 -7.43
CA LYS A 39 -17.86 -8.38 -7.07
C LYS A 39 -16.52 -8.50 -6.35
N VAL A 40 -15.64 -7.49 -6.45
CA VAL A 40 -14.32 -7.45 -5.81
C VAL A 40 -14.15 -6.20 -4.93
N CYS A 41 -15.27 -5.64 -4.46
CA CYS A 41 -15.29 -4.50 -3.58
C CYS A 41 -14.66 -4.86 -2.22
N LEU A 42 -13.89 -3.93 -1.65
CA LEU A 42 -13.25 -4.08 -0.34
C LEU A 42 -13.84 -3.14 0.72
N CYS A 43 -14.92 -2.42 0.42
CA CYS A 43 -15.49 -1.46 1.37
C CYS A 43 -16.02 -2.11 2.65
N SER A 44 -16.46 -3.37 2.59
CA SER A 44 -16.92 -4.10 3.79
C SER A 44 -15.78 -4.50 4.74
N ILE A 45 -14.53 -4.49 4.26
CA ILE A 45 -13.35 -4.84 5.07
C ILE A 45 -12.59 -3.61 5.54
N ILE A 46 -12.84 -2.43 4.96
CA ILE A 46 -12.20 -1.18 5.36
C ILE A 46 -13.00 -0.64 6.57
N PRO A 47 -12.34 -0.12 7.62
CA PRO A 47 -13.04 0.52 8.73
C PRO A 47 -13.97 1.62 8.22
N PRO A 48 -15.21 1.73 8.74
CA PRO A 48 -16.16 2.74 8.28
C PRO A 48 -15.63 4.16 8.51
N GLU A 49 -14.92 4.36 9.63
CA GLU A 49 -14.21 5.59 9.95
C GLU A 49 -12.70 5.35 9.90
N PRO A 50 -11.91 6.21 9.22
CA PRO A 50 -10.46 6.10 9.22
C PRO A 50 -9.87 6.18 10.63
N ILE A 51 -8.97 5.25 10.94
CA ILE A 51 -8.26 5.16 12.21
C ILE A 51 -7.44 6.44 12.41
N ALA A 52 -7.64 7.07 13.57
CA ALA A 52 -6.86 8.24 13.97
C ALA A 52 -5.50 7.80 14.48
N THR A 53 -4.44 8.37 13.91
CA THR A 53 -3.06 8.22 14.40
C THR A 53 -2.48 9.59 14.72
N ILE A 54 -1.57 9.65 15.69
CA ILE A 54 -0.77 10.84 15.94
C ILE A 54 0.31 10.94 14.84
N THR A 55 0.99 9.82 14.58
CA THR A 55 1.97 9.63 13.50
C THR A 55 1.31 9.82 12.14
N ARG A 56 1.95 10.60 11.27
CA ARG A 56 1.60 10.70 9.85
C ARG A 56 2.38 9.68 9.04
N ILE A 57 1.71 9.03 8.09
CA ILE A 57 2.32 8.08 7.16
C ILE A 57 2.49 8.75 5.81
N VAL A 58 3.67 8.61 5.21
CA VAL A 58 3.94 9.00 3.82
C VAL A 58 4.46 7.78 3.07
N ILE A 59 3.78 7.39 2.00
CA ILE A 59 4.13 6.21 1.21
C ILE A 59 4.62 6.66 -0.16
N LEU A 60 5.88 6.39 -0.49
CA LEU A 60 6.35 6.46 -1.87
C LEU A 60 5.97 5.17 -2.58
N HIS A 61 4.94 5.25 -3.43
CA HIS A 61 4.37 4.14 -4.17
C HIS A 61 4.93 4.09 -5.60
N HIS A 62 5.55 2.97 -5.94
CA HIS A 62 6.18 2.81 -7.25
C HIS A 62 5.13 2.76 -8.38
N PRO A 63 5.30 3.49 -9.50
CA PRO A 63 4.29 3.58 -10.56
C PRO A 63 3.88 2.24 -11.17
N HIS A 64 4.80 1.27 -11.25
CA HIS A 64 4.46 -0.06 -11.75
C HIS A 64 3.52 -0.83 -10.83
N GLU A 65 3.48 -0.50 -9.53
CA GLU A 65 2.66 -1.24 -8.58
C GLU A 65 1.20 -0.80 -8.57
N GLN A 66 0.89 0.40 -9.09
CA GLN A 66 -0.47 0.95 -9.10
C GLN A 66 -1.51 0.04 -9.73
N ARG A 67 -1.09 -0.76 -10.72
CA ARG A 67 -1.97 -1.64 -11.49
C ARG A 67 -2.05 -3.04 -10.89
N HIS A 68 -1.35 -3.32 -9.80
CA HIS A 68 -1.40 -4.64 -9.19
C HIS A 68 -2.69 -4.84 -8.40
N LYS A 69 -3.40 -5.91 -8.78
CA LYS A 69 -4.67 -6.31 -8.18
C LYS A 69 -4.59 -6.59 -6.67
N LEU A 70 -3.38 -6.89 -6.19
CA LEU A 70 -3.09 -7.25 -4.80
C LEU A 70 -2.40 -6.12 -4.01
N ALA A 71 -2.36 -4.89 -4.53
CA ALA A 71 -1.78 -3.76 -3.83
C ALA A 71 -2.55 -3.44 -2.54
N THR A 72 -1.85 -3.34 -1.42
CA THR A 72 -2.40 -3.05 -0.09
C THR A 72 -2.47 -1.55 0.20
N VAL A 73 -1.62 -0.74 -0.44
CA VAL A 73 -1.58 0.72 -0.27
C VAL A 73 -2.92 1.42 -0.53
N PRO A 74 -3.70 1.11 -1.59
CA PRO A 74 -5.01 1.75 -1.79
C PRO A 74 -6.04 1.44 -0.70
N VAL A 75 -5.86 0.35 0.05
CA VAL A 75 -6.70 0.00 1.20
C VAL A 75 -6.16 0.70 2.44
N LEU A 76 -4.85 0.64 2.66
CA LEU A 76 -4.16 1.30 3.78
C LEU A 76 -4.46 2.80 3.84
N SER A 77 -4.42 3.49 2.71
CA SER A 77 -4.70 4.94 2.64
C SER A 77 -6.14 5.29 3.00
N LYS A 78 -7.08 4.33 2.95
CA LYS A 78 -8.46 4.50 3.42
C LYS A 78 -8.64 4.12 4.89
N CYS A 79 -7.80 3.24 5.41
CA CYS A 79 -7.86 2.84 6.82
C CYS A 79 -7.30 3.89 7.77
N LEU A 80 -6.42 4.79 7.32
CA LEU A 80 -5.71 5.75 8.16
C LEU A 80 -6.09 7.18 7.82
N ARG A 81 -6.36 8.02 8.83
CA ARG A 81 -6.71 9.43 8.63
C ARG A 81 -5.55 10.30 8.14
N LYS A 82 -4.32 9.97 8.52
CA LYS A 82 -3.09 10.70 8.18
C LYS A 82 -2.16 9.84 7.32
N CYS A 83 -2.57 9.52 6.10
CA CYS A 83 -1.78 8.69 5.18
C CYS A 83 -1.73 9.31 3.78
N ASP A 84 -0.56 9.84 3.43
CA ASP A 84 -0.30 10.45 2.14
C ASP A 84 0.40 9.45 1.21
N VAL A 85 -0.07 9.33 -0.03
CA VAL A 85 0.52 8.44 -1.04
C VAL A 85 1.09 9.27 -2.17
N ILE A 86 2.41 9.21 -2.34
CA ILE A 86 3.15 9.88 -3.41
C ILE A 86 3.50 8.83 -4.44
N VAL A 87 3.09 9.05 -5.69
CA VAL A 87 3.41 8.15 -6.80
C VAL A 87 4.70 8.61 -7.44
N GLY A 88 5.73 7.78 -7.42
CA GLY A 88 7.01 8.15 -8.02
C GLY A 88 8.10 7.12 -7.80
N ARG A 89 9.29 7.43 -8.32
CA ARG A 89 10.48 6.58 -8.15
C ARG A 89 11.53 7.20 -7.23
N ARG A 90 11.25 8.36 -6.63
CA ARG A 90 12.15 9.15 -5.79
C ARG A 90 11.34 10.23 -5.06
N LEU A 91 11.71 10.55 -3.82
CA LEU A 91 11.28 11.74 -3.10
C LEU A 91 12.28 12.90 -3.31
N ARG A 92 11.74 14.09 -3.53
CA ARG A 92 12.42 15.38 -3.71
C ARG A 92 11.66 16.47 -2.97
N TYR A 93 12.33 17.59 -2.76
CA TYR A 93 11.67 18.81 -2.32
C TYR A 93 10.56 19.20 -3.31
N GLY A 94 9.38 19.55 -2.82
CA GLY A 94 8.18 19.86 -3.61
C GLY A 94 7.27 18.66 -3.88
N ASP A 95 7.68 17.43 -3.57
CA ASP A 95 6.81 16.25 -3.72
C ASP A 95 5.80 16.14 -2.55
N SER A 96 6.05 16.81 -1.41
CA SER A 96 5.17 16.78 -0.23
C SER A 96 5.41 17.93 0.75
N GLU A 97 4.37 18.72 1.02
CA GLU A 97 4.43 19.87 1.92
C GLU A 97 4.94 19.51 3.33
N ILE A 98 4.54 18.34 3.87
CA ILE A 98 5.01 17.91 5.19
C ILE A 98 6.50 17.54 5.18
N LEU A 99 6.98 16.88 4.11
CA LEU A 99 8.39 16.53 4.00
C LEU A 99 9.25 17.78 3.76
N ASP A 100 8.75 18.72 2.97
CA ASP A 100 9.39 20.00 2.71
C ASP A 100 9.51 20.83 3.99
N SER A 101 8.44 20.88 4.80
CA SER A 101 8.47 21.54 6.10
C SER A 101 9.49 20.92 7.06
N LEU A 102 9.62 19.59 7.09
CA LEU A 102 10.60 18.89 7.92
C LEU A 102 12.03 19.16 7.44
N HIS A 103 12.24 19.14 6.12
CA HIS A 103 13.49 19.49 5.49
C HIS A 103 13.93 20.91 5.86
N ASP A 104 13.04 21.90 5.74
CA ASP A 104 13.35 23.30 6.02
C ASP A 104 13.63 23.57 7.49
N VAL A 105 12.91 22.89 8.40
CA VAL A 105 13.18 22.95 9.84
C VAL A 105 14.56 22.35 10.15
N ALA A 106 14.92 21.23 9.54
CA ALA A 106 16.22 20.59 9.78
C ALA A 106 17.39 21.45 9.27
N ILE A 107 17.22 22.16 8.15
CA ILE A 107 18.23 23.11 7.65
C ILE A 107 18.36 24.31 8.60
N ARG A 108 17.25 24.89 9.04
CA ARG A 108 17.26 26.06 9.94
C ARG A 108 17.75 25.73 11.35
N ASN A 109 17.46 24.52 11.84
CA ASN A 109 17.78 24.08 13.19
C ASN A 109 18.46 22.69 13.17
N PRO A 110 19.75 22.58 12.83
CA PRO A 110 20.44 21.29 12.69
C PRO A 110 20.47 20.44 13.96
N ASN A 111 20.37 21.07 15.14
CA ASN A 111 20.35 20.40 16.44
C ASN A 111 18.95 19.95 16.87
N PHE A 112 17.91 20.29 16.12
CA PHE A 112 16.54 19.91 16.47
C PHE A 112 16.31 18.42 16.17
N PRO A 113 15.74 17.65 17.09
CA PRO A 113 15.58 16.22 16.88
C PRO A 113 14.68 15.94 15.67
N HIS A 114 15.18 15.10 14.76
CA HIS A 114 14.42 14.63 13.61
C HIS A 114 13.17 13.87 14.07
N ARG A 115 12.01 14.32 13.57
CA ARG A 115 10.70 13.68 13.79
C ARG A 115 10.31 12.72 12.67
N ALA A 116 11.08 12.70 11.58
CA ALA A 116 10.85 11.84 10.43
C ALA A 116 11.75 10.60 10.49
N ILE A 117 11.17 9.46 10.14
CA ILE A 117 11.85 8.19 9.98
C ILE A 117 11.45 7.57 8.65
N TYR A 118 12.35 6.83 8.04
CA TYR A 118 12.01 6.00 6.89
C TYR A 118 12.29 4.54 7.18
N LEU A 119 11.30 3.69 6.87
CA LEU A 119 11.38 2.26 7.09
C LEU A 119 12.07 1.59 5.92
N PHE A 120 13.23 1.02 6.18
CA PHE A 120 13.93 0.16 5.22
C PHE A 120 14.85 -0.79 5.97
N PRO A 121 14.93 -2.08 5.60
CA PRO A 121 15.83 -3.03 6.26
C PRO A 121 17.25 -2.48 6.32
N GLY A 122 17.92 -2.71 7.44
CA GLY A 122 19.34 -2.40 7.56
C GLY A 122 20.12 -3.12 6.47
N ALA A 123 20.99 -2.40 5.79
CA ALA A 123 22.14 -3.00 5.13
C ALA A 123 23.34 -2.72 6.04
N ASP A 124 24.31 -3.62 6.08
CA ASP A 124 25.53 -3.54 6.92
C ASP A 124 26.34 -2.23 6.74
N THR A 125 25.96 -1.38 5.81
CA THR A 125 26.68 -0.18 5.36
C THR A 125 26.01 1.15 5.69
N SER A 126 24.85 1.18 6.37
CA SER A 126 24.21 2.42 6.81
C SER A 126 23.85 2.36 8.29
N PRO A 127 23.95 3.46 9.05
CA PRO A 127 23.57 3.50 10.46
C PRO A 127 22.04 3.47 10.59
N SER A 128 21.43 2.32 10.29
CA SER A 128 20.04 2.02 10.61
C SER A 128 19.94 1.62 12.07
N GLN A 129 18.87 2.05 12.73
CA GLN A 129 18.57 1.67 14.11
C GLN A 129 17.26 0.91 14.18
N GLU A 130 17.17 -0.03 15.11
CA GLU A 130 15.89 -0.68 15.41
C GLU A 130 14.89 0.37 15.92
N ILE A 131 13.66 0.34 15.42
CA ILE A 131 12.66 1.38 15.71
C ILE A 131 12.34 1.50 17.21
N ASN A 132 12.38 0.41 17.99
CA ASN A 132 12.18 0.46 19.43
C ASN A 132 13.29 1.25 20.13
N HIS A 133 14.55 0.95 19.78
CA HIS A 133 15.70 1.68 20.29
C HIS A 133 15.67 3.15 19.86
N TRP A 134 15.31 3.41 18.60
CA TRP A 134 15.15 4.77 18.11
C TRP A 134 14.09 5.53 18.93
N LYS A 135 12.90 4.95 19.16
CA LYS A 135 11.83 5.58 19.95
C LYS A 135 12.29 5.85 21.39
N SER A 136 12.90 4.87 22.05
CA SER A 136 13.38 5.01 23.44
C SER A 136 14.50 6.04 23.58
N SER A 137 15.38 6.17 22.57
CA SER A 137 16.46 7.17 22.58
C SER A 137 15.95 8.61 22.55
N LYS A 138 14.71 8.83 22.10
CA LYS A 138 14.05 10.14 22.11
C LYS A 138 13.36 10.35 23.45
N HIS A 139 14.15 10.55 24.51
CA HIS A 139 13.70 10.80 25.91
C HIS A 139 12.88 12.09 26.14
N THR A 140 12.42 12.77 25.09
CA THR A 140 11.62 13.99 25.21
C THR A 140 10.14 13.65 25.10
N VAL A 141 9.41 13.88 26.19
CA VAL A 141 7.95 13.69 26.39
C VAL A 141 7.08 14.38 25.30
N GLU A 142 7.68 15.20 24.44
CA GLU A 142 6.98 16.11 23.52
C GLU A 142 6.94 15.64 22.05
N MET A 143 7.67 14.60 21.65
CA MET A 143 7.62 14.11 20.26
C MET A 143 6.59 13.01 20.08
N ILE A 144 5.33 13.41 19.96
CA ILE A 144 4.22 12.50 19.61
C ILE A 144 3.87 12.55 18.10
N ASN A 145 4.35 13.57 17.38
CA ASN A 145 3.97 13.84 15.97
C ASN A 145 5.02 13.33 14.98
N TYR A 146 5.28 12.03 14.97
CA TYR A 146 6.23 11.42 14.04
C TYR A 146 5.73 11.41 12.59
N VAL A 147 6.67 11.35 11.63
CA VAL A 147 6.39 11.07 10.22
C VAL A 147 7.09 9.78 9.82
N LEU A 148 6.31 8.74 9.49
CA LEU A 148 6.82 7.47 8.99
C LEU A 148 6.76 7.45 7.46
N ILE A 149 7.92 7.28 6.83
CA ILE A 149 8.07 7.18 5.39
C ILE A 149 8.25 5.70 5.03
N ALA A 150 7.38 5.18 4.15
CA ALA A 150 7.43 3.81 3.65
C ALA A 150 7.60 3.78 2.12
N PHE A 151 8.22 2.72 1.61
CA PHE A 151 8.42 2.50 0.18
C PHE A 151 7.60 1.29 -0.27
N ASP A 152 6.64 1.49 -1.17
CA ASP A 152 5.81 0.41 -1.72
C ASP A 152 6.25 0.05 -3.14
N GLY A 153 6.70 -1.19 -3.30
CA GLY A 153 7.39 -1.69 -4.48
C GLY A 153 7.76 -3.16 -4.30
N THR A 154 8.06 -3.86 -5.40
CA THR A 154 8.96 -5.02 -5.28
C THR A 154 10.22 -4.65 -4.50
N TRP A 155 10.87 -5.61 -3.85
CA TRP A 155 12.14 -5.37 -3.14
C TRP A 155 13.19 -4.61 -3.96
N LYS A 156 13.26 -4.88 -5.26
CA LYS A 156 14.13 -4.16 -6.19
C LYS A 156 13.69 -2.71 -6.33
N HIS A 157 12.40 -2.48 -6.64
CA HIS A 157 11.84 -1.13 -6.79
C HIS A 157 11.97 -0.30 -5.51
N ALA A 158 11.59 -0.86 -4.35
CA ALA A 158 11.68 -0.16 -3.06
C ALA A 158 13.13 0.26 -2.74
N ARG A 159 14.11 -0.59 -3.04
CA ARG A 159 15.54 -0.28 -2.86
C ARG A 159 16.02 0.82 -3.78
N GLU A 160 15.61 0.79 -5.05
CA GLU A 160 15.92 1.84 -6.03
C GLU A 160 15.33 3.19 -5.60
N MET A 161 14.05 3.18 -5.18
CA MET A 161 13.36 4.37 -4.68
C MET A 161 14.01 4.96 -3.44
N MET A 162 14.34 4.13 -2.45
CA MET A 162 15.02 4.57 -1.23
C MET A 162 16.36 5.22 -1.56
N ARG A 163 17.21 4.53 -2.34
CA ARG A 163 18.54 5.06 -2.74
C ARG A 163 18.42 6.37 -3.51
N ALA A 164 17.48 6.47 -4.44
CA ALA A 164 17.24 7.70 -5.19
C ALA A 164 16.80 8.85 -4.27
N SER A 165 16.11 8.55 -3.17
CA SER A 165 15.57 9.53 -2.23
C SER A 165 16.58 9.99 -1.17
N LEU A 166 17.71 9.30 -0.98
CA LEU A 166 18.68 9.56 0.09
C LEU A 166 19.21 11.00 0.13
N SER A 167 19.51 11.59 -1.03
CA SER A 167 19.97 13.00 -1.10
C SER A 167 19.03 14.01 -0.43
N PHE A 168 17.74 13.69 -0.36
CA PHE A 168 16.70 14.50 0.27
C PHE A 168 16.44 14.03 1.70
N LEU A 169 16.21 12.73 1.89
CA LEU A 169 15.85 12.14 3.19
C LEU A 169 16.96 12.31 4.25
N SER A 170 18.23 12.14 3.87
CA SER A 170 19.37 12.26 4.79
C SER A 170 19.48 13.63 5.48
N LYS A 171 18.75 14.64 5.01
CA LYS A 171 18.74 15.98 5.61
C LYS A 171 17.85 16.08 6.84
N PHE A 172 16.84 15.23 6.97
CA PHE A 172 15.81 15.40 8.01
C PHE A 172 15.20 14.11 8.56
N ALA A 173 15.52 12.95 7.98
CA ALA A 173 14.93 11.67 8.34
C ALA A 173 16.00 10.63 8.70
N VAL A 174 15.66 9.78 9.68
CA VAL A 174 16.53 8.70 10.15
C VAL A 174 16.05 7.36 9.59
N GLN A 175 16.98 6.50 9.16
CA GLN A 175 16.64 5.14 8.78
C GLN A 175 16.31 4.30 10.01
N VAL A 176 15.17 3.63 9.98
CA VAL A 176 14.82 2.60 10.97
C VAL A 176 14.50 1.27 10.31
N HIS A 177 14.67 0.19 11.07
CA HIS A 177 14.21 -1.14 10.70
C HIS A 177 13.34 -1.75 11.81
N LEU A 178 12.51 -2.71 11.43
CA LEU A 178 11.84 -3.61 12.36
C LEU A 178 12.81 -4.75 12.71
N ASP A 179 12.71 -5.28 13.92
CA ASP A 179 13.41 -6.52 14.28
C ASP A 179 12.72 -7.70 13.57
N TYR A 180 13.52 -8.56 12.95
CA TYR A 180 13.04 -9.78 12.30
C TYR A 180 13.90 -10.93 12.79
N ASP A 181 13.30 -11.83 13.56
CA ASP A 181 14.01 -12.96 14.15
C ASP A 181 14.35 -13.97 13.05
N VAL A 182 15.60 -13.95 12.59
CA VAL A 182 16.12 -14.85 11.53
C VAL A 182 16.36 -16.27 12.08
N GLY A 183 16.40 -16.45 13.41
CA GLY A 183 16.84 -17.68 14.08
C GLY A 183 15.75 -18.63 14.58
N ASN A 184 14.48 -18.20 14.57
CA ASN A 184 13.34 -19.07 14.85
C ASN A 184 12.58 -19.23 13.53
N ASP A 185 12.33 -20.47 13.09
CA ASP A 185 11.51 -20.79 11.92
C ASP A 185 10.37 -19.78 11.78
N GLY A 186 10.53 -18.91 10.76
CA GLY A 186 9.87 -17.62 10.66
C GLY A 186 8.40 -17.68 11.05
N ARG A 187 8.14 -17.32 12.31
CA ARG A 187 6.82 -16.90 12.75
C ARG A 187 6.55 -15.56 12.07
N THR A 188 6.25 -15.60 10.77
CA THR A 188 5.14 -14.81 10.29
C THR A 188 4.04 -15.11 11.30
N ILE A 189 3.57 -14.10 12.05
CA ILE A 189 2.50 -14.28 13.03
C ILE A 189 1.21 -14.80 12.33
N PHE A 190 1.26 -14.91 11.00
CA PHE A 190 0.48 -15.79 10.16
C PHE A 190 1.21 -17.10 9.88
N ASN A 191 0.98 -18.10 10.74
CA ASN A 191 1.01 -19.51 10.32
C ASN A 191 0.44 -19.60 8.91
N SER A 192 1.27 -20.05 7.94
CA SER A 192 0.98 -20.83 6.71
C SER A 192 -0.24 -20.54 5.81
N ASP A 193 -1.22 -19.76 6.21
CA ASP A 193 -2.60 -19.80 5.69
C ASP A 193 -2.98 -18.51 4.95
N LEU A 194 -2.11 -17.48 4.98
CA LEU A 194 -2.29 -16.20 4.28
C LEU A 194 -1.32 -15.97 3.12
N ILE A 195 -0.51 -16.97 2.79
CA ILE A 195 0.51 -16.89 1.75
C ILE A 195 -0.16 -17.01 0.37
N LEU A 196 -0.75 -15.92 -0.14
CA LEU A 196 -1.14 -15.80 -1.56
C LEU A 196 0.08 -15.62 -2.48
N ARG A 197 1.25 -15.33 -1.90
CA ARG A 197 2.53 -15.20 -2.61
C ARG A 197 3.61 -15.92 -1.82
N LYS A 198 4.37 -16.79 -2.49
CA LYS A 198 5.65 -17.22 -1.97
C LYS A 198 6.54 -15.98 -1.85
N GLU A 199 6.82 -15.56 -0.62
CA GLU A 199 7.75 -14.49 -0.34
C GLU A 199 9.10 -14.80 -1.00
N PRO A 200 9.77 -13.82 -1.63
CA PRO A 200 11.05 -14.07 -2.29
C PRO A 200 12.13 -14.51 -1.31
N PHE A 201 12.01 -14.16 -0.02
CA PHE A 201 12.88 -14.56 1.09
C PHE A 201 12.04 -14.67 2.39
N SER A 202 12.51 -15.40 3.40
CA SER A 202 11.87 -15.43 4.72
C SER A 202 11.82 -14.03 5.33
N GLY A 203 10.63 -13.57 5.73
CA GLY A 203 10.44 -12.28 6.41
C GLY A 203 10.06 -11.10 5.50
N CYS A 204 9.50 -11.37 4.32
CA CYS A 204 9.03 -10.31 3.43
C CYS A 204 7.62 -9.86 3.81
N MET A 205 7.54 -8.65 4.35
CA MET A 205 6.30 -8.06 4.85
C MET A 205 5.60 -7.19 3.78
N SER A 206 4.26 -7.19 3.73
CA SER A 206 3.54 -6.20 2.91
C SER A 206 3.67 -4.79 3.50
N THR A 207 3.50 -3.74 2.68
CA THR A 207 3.58 -2.36 3.18
C THR A 207 2.54 -2.06 4.28
N MET A 208 1.36 -2.69 4.23
CA MET A 208 0.34 -2.54 5.27
C MET A 208 0.77 -3.18 6.60
N GLU A 209 1.35 -4.38 6.58
CA GLU A 209 1.93 -4.99 7.78
C GLU A 209 3.08 -4.15 8.34
N ALA A 210 3.97 -3.68 7.46
CA ALA A 210 5.14 -2.90 7.86
C ALA A 210 4.74 -1.60 8.56
N VAL A 211 3.75 -0.90 8.01
CA VAL A 211 3.17 0.28 8.64
C VAL A 211 2.44 -0.07 9.94
N ALA A 212 1.70 -1.19 9.99
CA ALA A 212 0.99 -1.62 11.21
C ALA A 212 1.94 -1.90 12.38
N HIS A 213 3.04 -2.63 12.13
CA HIS A 213 4.05 -2.91 13.15
C HIS A 213 4.80 -1.66 13.61
N CYS A 214 5.10 -0.72 12.69
CA CYS A 214 5.66 0.57 13.11
C CYS A 214 4.67 1.37 13.96
N LEU A 215 3.38 1.41 13.58
CA LEU A 215 2.35 2.12 14.35
C LEU A 215 2.11 1.50 15.72
N ARG A 216 2.23 0.17 15.85
CA ARG A 216 2.25 -0.52 17.16
C ARG A 216 3.24 0.12 18.12
N ILE A 217 4.43 0.44 17.59
CA ILE A 217 5.54 0.95 18.35
C ILE A 217 5.39 2.46 18.56
N LEU A 218 4.94 3.22 17.56
CA LEU A 218 4.92 4.68 17.61
C LEU A 218 3.70 5.25 18.36
N GLU A 219 2.54 4.62 18.26
CA GLU A 219 1.28 5.14 18.81
C GLU A 219 1.04 4.73 20.27
N PRO A 220 0.40 5.58 21.11
CA PRO A 220 -0.02 5.20 22.45
C PRO A 220 -1.01 4.02 22.48
N ASN A 221 -1.95 3.99 21.54
CA ASN A 221 -2.91 2.90 21.32
C ASN A 221 -2.45 1.94 20.20
N GLY A 222 -1.13 1.77 20.05
CA GLY A 222 -0.54 1.06 18.91
C GLY A 222 -1.01 -0.38 18.74
N ILE A 223 -1.30 -1.11 19.83
CA ILE A 223 -1.80 -2.50 19.76
C ILE A 223 -3.13 -2.58 19.02
N ASP A 224 -4.04 -1.64 19.29
CA ASP A 224 -5.37 -1.60 18.67
C ASP A 224 -5.29 -1.19 17.19
N VAL A 225 -4.42 -0.20 16.89
CA VAL A 225 -4.14 0.27 15.53
C VAL A 225 -3.57 -0.87 14.68
N GLU A 226 -2.56 -1.57 15.19
CA GLU A 226 -1.96 -2.72 14.53
C GLU A 226 -3.00 -3.82 14.30
N SER A 227 -3.72 -4.22 15.35
CA SER A 227 -4.75 -5.28 15.28
C SER A 227 -5.80 -4.97 14.21
N SER A 228 -6.26 -3.72 14.16
CA SER A 228 -7.24 -3.27 13.16
C SER A 228 -6.70 -3.38 11.74
N LEU A 229 -5.50 -2.84 11.47
CA LEU A 229 -4.90 -2.89 10.13
C LEU A 229 -4.61 -4.33 9.67
N ILE A 230 -4.15 -5.16 10.60
CA ILE A 230 -3.88 -6.56 10.35
C ILE A 230 -5.17 -7.33 10.03
N GLU A 231 -6.26 -7.06 10.73
CA GLU A 231 -7.57 -7.66 10.43
C GLU A 231 -8.08 -7.30 9.03
N VAL A 232 -7.90 -6.04 8.61
CA VAL A 232 -8.20 -5.59 7.24
C VAL A 232 -7.37 -6.39 6.24
N LEU A 233 -6.06 -6.52 6.46
CA LEU A 233 -5.19 -7.28 5.57
C LEU A 233 -5.60 -8.75 5.48
N ARG A 234 -5.86 -9.40 6.61
CA ARG A 234 -6.34 -10.79 6.66
C ARG A 234 -7.62 -10.96 5.85
N SER A 235 -8.56 -10.03 5.99
CA SER A 235 -9.83 -10.06 5.27
C SER A 235 -9.63 -9.85 3.77
N MET A 236 -8.74 -8.93 3.38
CA MET A 236 -8.35 -8.70 1.99
C MET A 236 -7.73 -9.95 1.37
N VAL A 237 -6.82 -10.62 2.08
CA VAL A 237 -6.16 -11.85 1.63
C VAL A 237 -7.18 -12.99 1.50
N LYS A 238 -8.03 -13.23 2.50
CA LYS A 238 -9.10 -14.24 2.43
C LYS A 238 -10.01 -14.00 1.23
N PHE A 239 -10.40 -12.75 1.01
CA PHE A 239 -11.24 -12.37 -0.12
C PHE A 239 -10.54 -12.59 -1.47
N GLN A 240 -9.26 -12.29 -1.58
CA GLN A 240 -8.49 -12.56 -2.80
C GLN A 240 -8.31 -14.06 -3.05
N ALA A 241 -8.11 -14.85 -2.00
CA ALA A 241 -7.98 -16.30 -2.07
C ALA A 241 -9.22 -16.95 -2.69
N SER A 242 -10.43 -16.45 -2.39
CA SER A 242 -11.67 -16.99 -2.97
C SER A 242 -11.80 -16.83 -4.49
N PHE A 243 -10.98 -15.98 -5.12
CA PHE A 243 -10.94 -15.82 -6.58
C PHE A 243 -9.76 -16.55 -7.24
N LEU A 244 -8.85 -17.15 -6.48
CA LEU A 244 -7.79 -17.97 -7.03
C LEU A 244 -8.33 -19.37 -7.34
N LYS A 245 -8.11 -19.85 -8.56
CA LYS A 245 -8.33 -21.27 -8.88
C LYS A 245 -7.39 -22.11 -8.01
N PRO A 246 -7.81 -23.29 -7.51
CA PRO A 246 -6.91 -24.18 -6.79
C PRO A 246 -5.67 -24.44 -7.64
N MET A 247 -4.51 -24.04 -7.13
CA MET A 247 -3.23 -24.25 -7.78
C MET A 247 -2.98 -25.77 -7.80
N LYS A 248 -2.92 -26.39 -8.99
CA LYS A 248 -2.40 -27.75 -9.10
C LYS A 248 -0.95 -27.72 -8.56
N PRO A 249 -0.57 -28.61 -7.62
CA PRO A 249 0.80 -28.67 -7.13
C PRO A 249 1.76 -28.77 -8.32
N ARG A 250 2.72 -27.85 -8.41
CA ARG A 250 3.76 -27.93 -9.46
C ARG A 250 4.55 -29.21 -9.18
N PRO A 251 4.66 -30.15 -10.14
CA PRO A 251 5.45 -31.36 -9.95
C PRO A 251 6.87 -30.97 -9.51
N LYS A 252 7.33 -31.56 -8.41
CA LYS A 252 8.72 -31.39 -7.97
C LYS A 252 9.60 -31.99 -9.07
N LEU A 253 10.40 -31.16 -9.73
CA LEU A 253 11.48 -31.65 -10.60
C LEU A 253 12.44 -32.45 -9.71
N ILE A 254 12.37 -33.78 -9.81
CA ILE A 254 13.36 -34.67 -9.22
C ILE A 254 14.67 -34.35 -9.94
N LYS A 255 15.63 -33.78 -9.19
CA LYS A 255 16.97 -33.52 -9.70
C LYS A 255 17.61 -34.88 -9.93
N GLY A 256 17.69 -35.31 -11.20
CA GLY A 256 18.30 -36.57 -11.60
C GLY A 256 19.70 -36.67 -11.02
N GLY A 257 19.93 -37.74 -10.24
CA GLY A 257 21.25 -38.06 -9.71
C GLY A 257 22.22 -38.26 -10.87
N ARG A 258 23.36 -37.57 -10.83
CA ARG A 258 24.52 -37.98 -11.61
C ARG A 258 25.09 -39.22 -10.90
N GLU A 259 24.76 -40.39 -11.43
CA GLU A 259 25.55 -41.60 -11.17
C GLU A 259 26.96 -41.35 -11.68
N GLY A 260 27.93 -41.39 -10.76
CA GLY A 260 29.33 -41.43 -11.08
C GLY A 260 29.62 -42.75 -11.79
N LYS A 261 30.11 -42.68 -13.03
CA LYS A 261 30.83 -43.79 -13.63
C LYS A 261 32.29 -43.68 -13.20
N THR A 262 32.70 -44.74 -12.50
CA THR A 262 34.06 -45.25 -12.26
C THR A 262 35.07 -44.92 -13.35
#